data_AF-A0A176RTA6-F1
#
_entry.id   AF-A0A176RTA6-F1
#
_cell.length_a   1.000
_cell.length_b   1.000
_cell.length_c   1.000
_cell.angle_alpha   90.00
_cell.angle_beta   90.00
_cell.angle_gamma   90.00
#
_symmetry.space_group_name_H-M   'P 1'
#
loop_
_entity.id
_entity.type
_entity.pdbx_description
1 polymer ?
#
loop_
_entity_poly.entity_id
_entity_poly.type
_entity_poly.pdbx_seq_one_letter_code
_entity_poly.pdbx_strand_id
1 'polypeptide(L)'
;MKRQRYQFFDQAFELRSDHADTLTLMDVMFRRFAVTETDGETHQYEVLTNVGGRAAIITKDYCYIVEQPARLPSLAHGIIMRNIFTRIRSHLLFHAAALEDHGKGVIIAADSGCGKTTLTLALVRQGFKFLSDDVAALEFNYYTAAF
;
A
#
# COMPACT_ATOMS: atom_id res chain seq x y z
N MET A 1 -13.85 -18.73 1.92
CA MET A 1 -12.96 -17.63 1.52
C MET A 1 -12.88 -16.63 2.65
N LYS A 2 -11.69 -16.22 3.08
CA LYS A 2 -11.54 -15.21 4.14
C LYS A 2 -11.57 -13.81 3.50
N ARG A 3 -11.96 -12.81 4.30
CA ARG A 3 -12.04 -11.40 3.88
C ARG A 3 -11.20 -10.50 4.79
N GLN A 4 -10.55 -9.50 4.22
CA GLN A 4 -9.85 -8.42 4.92
C GLN A 4 -10.24 -7.08 4.27
N ARG A 5 -10.33 -6.02 5.06
CA ARG A 5 -10.65 -4.68 4.59
C ARG A 5 -9.60 -3.71 5.07
N TYR A 6 -9.21 -2.80 4.18
CA TYR A 6 -8.21 -1.79 4.46
C TYR A 6 -8.67 -0.45 3.91
N GLN A 7 -8.29 0.62 4.60
CA GLN A 7 -8.53 1.99 4.15
C GLN A 7 -7.24 2.80 4.19
N PHE A 8 -6.88 3.35 3.03
CA PHE A 8 -5.74 4.22 2.82
C PHE A 8 -6.26 5.60 2.44
N PHE A 9 -6.24 6.52 3.40
CA PHE A 9 -6.79 7.86 3.24
C PHE A 9 -8.25 7.83 2.73
N ASP A 10 -8.51 8.38 1.53
CA ASP A 10 -9.82 8.43 0.88
C ASP A 10 -10.17 7.19 0.05
N GLN A 11 -9.37 6.12 0.10
CA GLN A 11 -9.58 4.91 -0.69
C GLN A 11 -9.68 3.66 0.18
N ALA A 12 -10.74 2.87 -0.01
CA ALA A 12 -10.96 1.61 0.69
C ALA A 12 -10.95 0.42 -0.26
N PHE A 13 -10.50 -0.74 0.22
CA PHE A 13 -10.63 -1.99 -0.52
C PHE A 13 -10.91 -3.20 0.37
N GLU A 14 -11.55 -4.20 -0.22
CA GLU A 14 -11.77 -5.52 0.35
C GLU A 14 -10.97 -6.56 -0.45
N LEU A 15 -10.16 -7.33 0.25
CA LEU A 15 -9.49 -8.50 -0.27
C LEU A 15 -10.23 -9.75 0.18
N ARG A 16 -10.64 -10.57 -0.78
CA ARG A 16 -11.14 -11.93 -0.53
C ARG A 16 -10.15 -12.94 -1.07
N SER A 17 -9.78 -13.92 -0.27
CA SER A 17 -8.83 -14.94 -0.71
C SER A 17 -9.03 -16.29 -0.04
N ASP A 18 -8.70 -17.36 -0.77
CA ASP A 18 -8.48 -18.71 -0.27
C ASP A 18 -6.99 -19.00 -0.01
N HIS A 19 -6.09 -18.11 -0.44
CA HIS A 19 -4.64 -18.25 -0.31
C HIS A 19 -4.13 -17.63 1.00
N ALA A 20 -3.73 -18.49 1.94
CA ALA A 20 -3.33 -18.07 3.29
C ALA A 20 -2.16 -17.07 3.29
N ASP A 21 -1.12 -17.32 2.50
CA ASP A 21 0.08 -16.47 2.50
C ASP A 21 -0.20 -15.06 1.97
N THR A 22 -1.16 -14.91 1.05
CA THR A 22 -1.60 -13.58 0.60
C THR A 22 -2.26 -12.81 1.74
N LEU A 23 -3.15 -13.47 2.49
CA LEU A 23 -3.84 -12.84 3.63
C LEU A 23 -2.86 -12.49 4.75
N THR A 24 -1.89 -13.36 5.02
CA THR A 24 -0.83 -13.11 6.01
C THR A 24 0.06 -11.94 5.60
N LEU A 25 0.50 -11.89 4.33
CA LEU A 25 1.30 -10.77 3.83
C LEU A 25 0.56 -9.44 3.99
N MET A 26 -0.70 -9.39 3.56
CA MET A 26 -1.50 -8.16 3.63
C MET A 26 -1.78 -7.72 5.07
N ASP A 27 -2.00 -8.68 5.98
CA ASP A 27 -2.13 -8.39 7.42
C ASP A 27 -0.84 -7.81 7.99
N VAL A 28 0.31 -8.47 7.78
CA VAL A 28 1.60 -8.01 8.30
C VAL A 28 1.94 -6.61 7.81
N MET A 29 1.74 -6.35 6.51
CA MET A 29 2.06 -5.06 5.89
C MET A 29 1.09 -3.95 6.30
N PHE A 30 -0.20 -4.26 6.39
CA PHE A 30 -1.26 -3.24 6.43
C PHE A 30 -2.22 -3.33 7.61
N ARG A 31 -1.92 -4.12 8.65
CA ARG A 31 -2.76 -4.18 9.87
C ARG A 31 -3.11 -2.82 10.47
N ARG A 32 -2.23 -1.82 10.33
CA ARG A 32 -2.47 -0.45 10.84
C ARG A 32 -3.55 0.31 10.06
N PHE A 33 -3.87 -0.16 8.86
CA PHE A 33 -4.90 0.37 7.96
C PHE A 33 -6.13 -0.54 7.90
N ALA A 34 -6.16 -1.62 8.70
CA ALA A 34 -7.28 -2.55 8.71
C ALA A 34 -8.51 -1.90 9.36
N VAL A 35 -9.67 -2.07 8.73
CA VAL A 35 -10.94 -1.49 9.18
C VAL A 35 -12.05 -2.55 9.19
N THR A 36 -13.03 -2.41 10.09
CA THR A 36 -14.20 -3.30 10.13
C THR A 36 -15.26 -2.86 9.11
N GLU A 37 -15.43 -1.54 8.99
CA GLU A 37 -16.34 -0.85 8.08
C GLU A 37 -15.56 0.17 7.26
N THR A 38 -16.03 0.44 6.06
CA THR A 38 -15.37 1.30 5.07
C THR A 38 -16.28 2.48 4.78
N ASP A 39 -15.69 3.67 4.73
CA ASP A 39 -16.41 4.86 4.28
C ASP A 39 -16.39 4.93 2.74
N GLY A 40 -17.55 5.02 2.11
CA GLY A 40 -17.67 5.24 0.66
C GLY A 40 -17.47 4.00 -0.23
N GLU A 41 -17.01 4.21 -1.47
CA GLU A 41 -16.82 3.14 -2.45
C GLU A 41 -15.65 2.21 -2.04
N THR A 42 -15.92 0.90 -2.01
CA THR A 42 -14.92 -0.11 -1.64
C THR A 42 -14.52 -0.96 -2.84
N HIS A 43 -13.26 -0.85 -3.25
CA HIS A 43 -12.72 -1.62 -4.37
C HIS A 43 -12.58 -3.10 -3.99
N GLN A 44 -13.09 -4.00 -4.82
CA GLN A 44 -13.09 -5.44 -4.54
C GLN A 44 -11.95 -6.14 -5.26
N TYR A 45 -11.23 -7.01 -4.54
CA TYR A 45 -10.17 -7.85 -5.07
C TYR A 45 -10.34 -9.28 -4.62
N GLU A 46 -10.16 -10.23 -5.54
CA GLU A 46 -10.12 -11.66 -5.21
C GLU A 46 -8.77 -12.26 -5.58
N VAL A 47 -8.23 -13.08 -4.68
CA VAL A 47 -7.00 -13.82 -4.92
C VAL A 47 -7.29 -15.29 -4.69
N LEU A 48 -7.32 -16.06 -5.77
CA LEU A 48 -7.81 -17.43 -5.79
C LEU A 48 -6.69 -18.38 -6.20
N THR A 49 -6.55 -19.49 -5.48
CA THR A 49 -5.57 -20.53 -5.83
C THR A 49 -5.99 -21.36 -7.06
N ASN A 50 -7.28 -21.38 -7.38
CA ASN A 50 -7.81 -22.17 -8.47
C ASN A 50 -9.02 -21.52 -9.15
N VAL A 51 -8.81 -21.05 -10.38
CA VAL A 51 -9.81 -20.59 -11.34
C VAL A 51 -9.54 -21.34 -12.64
N GLY A 52 -10.36 -22.36 -12.94
CA GLY A 52 -10.15 -23.21 -14.12
C GLY A 52 -8.80 -23.97 -14.11
N GLY A 53 -8.30 -24.35 -12.93
CA GLY A 53 -7.04 -25.06 -12.74
C GLY A 53 -5.81 -24.17 -12.58
N ARG A 54 -5.97 -22.84 -12.52
CA ARG A 54 -4.85 -21.88 -12.40
C ARG A 54 -5.08 -20.88 -11.28
N ALA A 55 -4.02 -20.42 -10.62
CA ALA A 55 -4.12 -19.33 -9.67
C ALA A 55 -4.45 -18.01 -10.38
N ALA A 56 -5.23 -17.14 -9.74
CA ALA A 56 -5.66 -15.88 -10.34
C ALA A 56 -5.81 -14.74 -9.32
N ILE A 57 -5.60 -13.52 -9.80
CA ILE A 57 -5.94 -12.27 -9.09
C ILE A 57 -7.02 -11.58 -9.92
N ILE A 58 -8.17 -11.31 -9.32
CA ILE A 58 -9.32 -10.72 -9.98
C ILE A 58 -9.52 -9.31 -9.44
N THR A 59 -9.63 -8.35 -10.35
CA THR A 59 -10.02 -6.96 -10.08
C THR A 59 -11.34 -6.67 -10.79
N LYS A 60 -11.87 -5.45 -10.65
CA LYS A 60 -13.06 -4.99 -11.39
C LYS A 60 -12.93 -5.18 -12.91
N ASP A 61 -11.74 -4.93 -13.45
CA ASP A 61 -11.53 -4.79 -14.89
C ASP A 61 -10.72 -5.96 -15.49
N TYR A 62 -10.01 -6.73 -14.67
CA TYR A 62 -9.04 -7.73 -15.15
C TYR A 62 -9.04 -9.02 -14.31
N CYS A 63 -8.77 -10.15 -14.98
CA CYS A 63 -8.40 -11.41 -14.35
C CYS A 63 -6.95 -11.75 -14.73
N TYR A 64 -6.05 -11.66 -13.77
CA TYR A 64 -4.63 -11.97 -13.94
C TYR A 64 -4.38 -13.42 -13.59
N ILE A 65 -4.03 -14.24 -14.58
CA ILE A 65 -3.62 -15.63 -14.36
C ILE A 65 -2.16 -15.66 -13.89
N VAL A 66 -1.91 -16.35 -12.79
CA VAL A 66 -0.59 -16.45 -12.16
C VAL A 66 -0.05 -17.87 -12.36
N GLU A 67 0.93 -18.01 -13.25
CA GLU A 67 1.52 -19.31 -13.59
C GLU A 67 2.32 -19.94 -12.44
N GLN A 68 2.94 -19.10 -11.61
CA GLN A 68 3.73 -19.53 -10.46
C GLN A 68 3.01 -19.14 -9.16
N PRO A 69 2.26 -20.07 -8.52
CA PRO A 69 1.49 -19.78 -7.31
C PRO A 69 2.31 -19.15 -6.17
N ALA A 70 3.60 -19.48 -6.07
CA ALA A 70 4.50 -18.87 -5.08
C ALA A 70 4.64 -17.34 -5.22
N ARG A 71 4.34 -16.77 -6.40
CA ARG A 71 4.36 -15.32 -6.66
C ARG A 71 3.02 -14.64 -6.38
N LEU A 72 1.98 -15.42 -6.06
CA LEU A 72 0.62 -14.90 -5.87
C LEU A 72 0.55 -13.80 -4.79
N PRO A 73 1.21 -13.91 -3.62
CA PRO A 73 1.19 -12.84 -2.62
C PRO A 73 1.82 -11.53 -3.11
N SER A 74 3.01 -11.60 -3.72
CA SER A 74 3.74 -10.40 -4.16
C SER A 74 3.09 -9.71 -5.35
N LEU A 75 2.52 -10.49 -6.29
CA LEU A 75 1.75 -9.95 -7.41
C LEU A 75 0.43 -9.33 -6.94
N ALA A 76 -0.29 -9.98 -6.02
CA ALA A 76 -1.51 -9.43 -5.45
C ALA A 76 -1.23 -8.10 -4.74
N HIS A 77 -0.20 -8.07 -3.89
CA HIS A 77 0.26 -6.83 -3.25
C HIS A 77 0.54 -5.73 -4.27
N GLY A 78 1.37 -6.00 -5.29
CA GLY A 78 1.76 -5.00 -6.29
C GLY A 78 0.57 -4.47 -7.10
N ILE A 79 -0.34 -5.34 -7.53
CA ILE A 79 -1.53 -4.97 -8.31
C ILE A 79 -2.50 -4.13 -7.46
N ILE A 80 -2.81 -4.60 -6.25
CA ILE A 80 -3.76 -3.93 -5.36
C ILE A 80 -3.21 -2.56 -4.96
N MET A 81 -1.96 -2.50 -4.46
CA MET A 81 -1.36 -1.24 -4.01
C MET A 81 -1.28 -0.20 -5.13
N ARG A 82 -0.85 -0.60 -6.34
CA ARG A 82 -0.83 0.31 -7.50
C ARG A 82 -2.23 0.85 -7.81
N ASN A 83 -3.25 0.00 -7.84
CA ASN A 83 -4.61 0.43 -8.13
C ASN A 83 -5.17 1.37 -7.07
N ILE A 84 -4.83 1.17 -5.79
CA ILE A 84 -5.26 2.04 -4.71
C ILE A 84 -4.51 3.37 -4.71
N PHE A 85 -3.17 3.33 -4.82
CA PHE A 85 -2.35 4.54 -4.79
C PHE A 85 -2.64 5.51 -5.94
N THR A 86 -2.95 4.99 -7.13
CA THR A 86 -3.33 5.84 -8.28
C THR A 86 -4.69 6.51 -8.14
N ARG A 87 -5.51 6.07 -7.18
CA ARG A 87 -6.86 6.61 -6.91
C ARG A 87 -6.92 7.60 -5.77
N ILE A 88 -5.92 7.62 -4.88
CA ILE A 88 -5.86 8.56 -3.76
C ILE A 88 -5.87 10.00 -4.28
N ARG A 89 -6.82 10.80 -3.80
CA ARG A 89 -6.95 12.23 -4.14
C ARG A 89 -6.75 13.15 -2.95
N SER A 90 -6.87 12.62 -1.74
CA SER A 90 -6.68 13.40 -0.51
C SER A 90 -5.22 13.81 -0.26
N HIS A 91 -4.24 13.10 -0.83
CA HIS A 91 -2.82 13.28 -0.57
C HIS A 91 -1.98 13.22 -1.84
N LEU A 92 -0.84 13.92 -1.85
CA LEU A 92 0.26 13.69 -2.79
C LEU A 92 1.10 12.51 -2.32
N LEU A 93 1.34 11.55 -3.22
CA LEU A 93 2.17 10.39 -2.94
C LEU A 93 3.51 10.51 -3.69
N PHE A 94 4.61 10.34 -2.97
CA PHE A 94 5.96 10.34 -3.52
C PHE A 94 6.60 8.97 -3.29
N HIS A 95 7.32 8.46 -4.28
CA HIS A 95 8.22 7.32 -4.07
C HIS A 95 9.49 7.79 -3.34
N ALA A 96 9.36 7.91 -2.02
CA ALA A 96 10.36 8.51 -1.15
C ALA A 96 10.20 7.96 0.27
N ALA A 97 11.27 8.03 1.04
CA ALA A 97 11.20 7.78 2.47
C ALA A 97 10.72 9.04 3.21
N ALA A 98 10.01 8.84 4.31
CA ALA A 98 9.56 9.88 5.23
C ALA A 98 10.10 9.59 6.63
N LEU A 99 10.66 10.63 7.25
CA LEU A 99 11.19 10.63 8.61
C LEU A 99 10.65 11.84 9.37
N GLU A 100 10.79 11.84 10.69
CA GLU A 100 10.60 13.02 11.53
C GLU A 100 11.85 13.30 12.35
N ASP A 101 12.24 14.57 12.40
CA ASP A 101 13.36 15.10 13.17
C ASP A 101 12.89 16.31 13.98
N HIS A 102 12.91 16.19 15.30
CA HIS A 102 12.51 17.24 16.24
C HIS A 102 11.17 17.92 15.88
N GLY A 103 10.16 17.12 15.54
CA GLY A 103 8.81 17.57 15.16
C GLY A 103 8.67 18.05 13.72
N LYS A 104 9.73 17.99 12.89
CA LYS A 104 9.71 18.36 11.48
C LYS A 104 9.74 17.14 10.58
N GLY A 105 8.85 17.08 9.60
CA GLY A 105 8.85 16.03 8.58
C GLY A 105 10.00 16.21 7.58
N VAL A 106 10.67 15.10 7.24
CA VAL A 106 11.77 15.03 6.27
C VAL A 106 11.40 14.01 5.21
N ILE A 107 11.43 14.42 3.93
CA ILE A 107 11.25 13.52 2.78
C ILE A 107 12.60 13.31 2.11
N ILE A 108 12.97 12.04 1.92
CA ILE A 108 14.19 11.63 1.23
C ILE A 108 13.79 11.03 -0.12
N ALA A 109 13.89 11.84 -1.17
CA ALA A 109 13.67 11.44 -2.54
C ALA A 109 15.00 11.19 -3.24
N ALA A 110 15.09 10.04 -3.92
CA ALA A 110 16.19 9.66 -4.79
C ALA A 110 15.72 8.51 -5.68
N ASP A 111 16.47 8.19 -6.74
CA ASP A 111 16.15 7.04 -7.59
C ASP A 111 16.28 5.71 -6.84
N SER A 112 15.67 4.66 -7.40
CA SER A 112 15.80 3.31 -6.86
C SER A 112 17.26 2.85 -6.90
N GLY A 113 17.72 2.19 -5.84
CA GLY A 113 19.12 1.74 -5.72
C GLY A 113 20.12 2.78 -5.21
N CYS A 114 19.75 4.06 -5.07
CA CYS A 114 20.65 5.11 -4.55
C CYS A 114 20.90 5.07 -3.03
N GLY A 115 20.49 4.00 -2.35
CA GLY A 115 20.72 3.83 -0.91
C GLY A 115 19.72 4.55 0.01
N LYS A 116 18.53 4.96 -0.49
CA LYS A 116 17.47 5.58 0.35
C LYS A 116 17.18 4.79 1.60
N THR A 117 16.85 3.51 1.47
CA THR A 117 16.53 2.63 2.60
C THR A 117 17.70 2.53 3.58
N THR A 118 18.94 2.45 3.07
CA THR A 118 20.15 2.44 3.90
C THR A 118 20.32 3.74 4.68
N LEU A 119 20.12 4.89 4.03
CA LEU A 119 20.20 6.21 4.66
C LEU A 119 19.07 6.41 5.68
N THR A 120 17.84 6.02 5.34
CA THR A 120 16.68 6.04 6.24
C THR A 120 16.98 5.26 7.51
N LEU A 121 17.49 4.03 7.41
CA LEU A 121 17.89 3.23 8.56
C LEU A 121 19.03 3.86 9.37
N ALA A 122 20.01 4.48 8.70
CA ALA A 122 21.10 5.17 9.37
C ALA A 122 20.61 6.40 10.16
N LEU A 123 19.71 7.19 9.60
CA LEU A 123 19.11 8.36 10.28
C LEU A 123 18.22 7.94 11.44
N VAL A 124 17.44 6.85 11.28
CA VAL A 124 16.64 6.28 12.38
C VAL A 124 17.53 5.87 13.55
N ARG A 125 18.71 5.27 13.28
CA ARG A 125 19.70 4.94 14.31
C ARG A 125 20.31 6.17 14.98
N GLN A 126 20.26 7.34 14.33
CA GLN A 126 20.70 8.63 14.88
C GLN A 126 19.59 9.39 15.62
N GLY A 127 18.41 8.78 15.80
CA GLY A 127 17.31 9.36 16.57
C GLY A 127 16.16 9.93 15.75
N PHE A 128 16.23 9.89 14.42
CA PHE A 128 15.10 10.25 13.57
C PHE A 128 13.97 9.24 13.77
N LYS A 129 12.73 9.71 13.80
CA LYS A 129 11.57 8.83 13.87
C LYS A 129 11.23 8.31 12.47
N PHE A 130 11.10 7.00 12.35
CA PHE A 130 10.67 6.35 11.11
C PHE A 130 9.18 6.59 10.84
N LEU A 131 8.83 7.03 9.62
CA LEU A 131 7.44 7.14 9.17
C LEU A 131 7.13 6.18 8.01
N SER A 132 7.97 6.17 6.97
CA SER A 132 7.81 5.31 5.77
C SER A 132 9.13 5.24 4.98
N ASP A 133 9.37 4.19 4.19
CA ASP A 133 10.53 4.09 3.28
C ASP A 133 10.16 4.01 1.79
N ASP A 134 8.96 3.53 1.44
CA ASP A 134 8.54 3.36 0.05
C ASP A 134 7.62 4.48 -0.48
N VAL A 135 6.71 4.97 0.36
CA VAL A 135 5.72 5.98 -0.02
C VAL A 135 5.62 7.05 1.06
N ALA A 136 5.95 8.30 0.69
CA ALA A 136 5.68 9.47 1.51
C ALA A 136 4.37 10.10 1.06
N ALA A 137 3.44 10.31 1.99
CA ALA A 137 2.16 10.96 1.73
C ALA A 137 2.15 12.37 2.33
N LEU A 138 1.77 13.37 1.53
CA LEU A 138 1.63 14.75 1.97
C LEU A 138 0.19 15.20 1.78
N GLU A 139 -0.44 15.64 2.87
CA GLU A 139 -1.79 16.20 2.84
C GLU A 139 -1.78 17.61 2.22
N PHE A 140 -2.79 17.91 1.41
CA PHE A 140 -3.00 19.27 0.93
C PHE A 140 -3.74 20.12 1.96
N ASN A 141 -3.01 20.99 2.66
CA ASN A 141 -3.65 22.10 3.34
C ASN A 141 -3.72 23.28 2.37
N TYR A 142 -4.91 23.52 1.80
CA TYR A 142 -5.19 24.79 1.14
C TYR A 142 -5.13 25.89 2.20
N TYR A 143 -3.98 26.56 2.34
CA TYR A 143 -4.01 27.93 2.79
C TYR A 143 -4.67 28.72 1.65
N THR A 144 -5.93 29.13 1.85
CA THR A 144 -6.50 30.24 1.11
C THR A 144 -5.66 31.47 1.41
N ALA A 145 -4.60 31.67 0.62
CA ALA A 145 -4.10 33.01 0.40
C ALA A 145 -5.22 33.76 -0.32
N ALA A 146 -6.00 34.51 0.45
CA ALA A 146 -6.85 35.55 -0.12
C ALA A 146 -5.91 36.50 -0.87
N PHE A 147 -6.00 36.46 -2.20
CA PHE A 147 -5.49 37.53 -3.06
C PHE A 147 -6.59 38.58 -3.21
#